data_AF-A0A060SSV4-F1
#
_entry.id   AF-A0A060SSV4-F1
#
_cell.length_a   1.000
_cell.length_b   1.000
_cell.length_c   1.000
_cell.angle_alpha   90.00
_cell.angle_beta   90.00
_cell.angle_gamma   90.00
#
_symmetry.space_group_name_H-M   'P 1'
#
loop_
_entity.id
_entity.type
_entity.pdbx_description
1 polymer ?
#
loop_
_entity_poly.entity_id
_entity_poly.type
_entity_poly.pdbx_seq_one_letter_code
_entity_poly.pdbx_strand_id
1 'polypeptide(L)'
;MESPSEIRLVPSMLPQGDNVIFEESSFFTRHSSLPSPADVLAAAREQDPERSQYTWRPPPVTFKSLNLLVKYGTEITIAEGQCLWAIRQLLKESIPVPEVYGWQTEGDMVFIFMELMHGVTLEERYPSLSPEEKSSIAHQLKVVTTALRSLKQDPADPFVGHIGRQPLQDVLFDTDPNSGPFPSITALLDYYADYATRPP
;
A
#
# COMPACT_ATOMS: atom_id res chain seq x y z
N MET A 1 -4.13 31.08 17.94
CA MET A 1 -3.82 30.28 16.75
C MET A 1 -3.43 28.92 17.28
N GLU A 2 -4.39 27.99 17.35
CA GLU A 2 -4.09 26.63 17.81
C GLU A 2 -3.08 26.01 16.84
N SER A 3 -2.01 25.43 17.39
CA SER A 3 -1.13 24.55 16.61
C SER A 3 -2.01 23.49 15.94
N PRO A 4 -1.89 23.24 14.62
CA PRO A 4 -2.53 22.08 14.03
C PRO A 4 -2.16 20.86 14.87
N SER A 5 -3.18 20.11 15.29
CA SER A 5 -2.96 18.88 16.06
C SER A 5 -2.05 17.95 15.25
N GLU A 6 -0.98 17.49 15.87
CA GLU A 6 0.00 16.61 15.24
C GLU A 6 -0.68 15.28 14.86
N ILE A 7 -0.68 14.94 13.56
CA ILE A 7 -1.28 13.70 13.09
C ILE A 7 -0.29 12.56 13.32
N ARG A 8 -0.64 11.65 14.21
CA ARG A 8 0.21 10.51 14.58
C ARG A 8 -0.24 9.23 13.91
N LEU A 9 0.73 8.51 13.38
CA LEU A 9 0.59 7.16 12.86
C LEU A 9 1.32 6.21 13.82
N VAL A 10 0.55 5.39 14.53
CA VAL A 10 1.08 4.45 15.53
C VAL A 10 0.68 3.02 15.17
N PRO A 11 1.55 2.00 15.28
CA PRO A 11 1.24 0.64 14.84
C PRO A 11 -0.02 0.04 15.47
N SER A 12 -0.35 0.42 16.71
CA SER A 12 -1.52 -0.07 17.44
C SER A 12 -2.87 0.35 16.83
N MET A 13 -2.89 1.36 15.95
CA MET A 13 -4.12 1.78 15.27
C MET A 13 -4.42 0.95 14.02
N LEU A 14 -3.45 0.20 13.52
CA LEU A 14 -3.59 -0.53 12.27
C LEU A 14 -4.48 -1.76 12.47
N PRO A 15 -5.37 -2.07 11.51
CA PRO A 15 -6.12 -3.32 11.54
C PRO A 15 -5.14 -4.51 11.51
N GLN A 16 -5.40 -5.51 12.35
CA GLN A 16 -4.55 -6.67 12.56
C GLN A 16 -5.23 -7.95 12.06
N GLY A 17 -4.42 -8.94 11.70
CA GLY A 17 -4.86 -10.27 11.31
C GLY A 17 -4.72 -10.53 9.81
N ASP A 18 -4.65 -11.82 9.49
CA ASP A 18 -4.41 -12.31 8.12
C ASP A 18 -5.64 -12.16 7.23
N ASN A 19 -6.82 -12.06 7.84
CA ASN A 19 -8.10 -11.95 7.15
C ASN A 19 -8.91 -10.85 7.83
N VAL A 20 -9.10 -9.74 7.13
CA VAL A 20 -9.82 -8.56 7.64
C VAL A 20 -10.79 -8.10 6.58
N ILE A 21 -12.04 -7.88 6.98
CA ILE A 21 -13.09 -7.31 6.14
C ILE A 21 -13.61 -6.06 6.84
N PHE A 22 -13.66 -4.95 6.11
CA PHE A 22 -14.22 -3.68 6.58
C PHE A 22 -15.69 -3.61 6.16
N GLU A 23 -16.58 -4.21 6.96
CA GLU A 23 -18.03 -4.25 6.68
C GLU A 23 -18.65 -2.85 6.59
N GLU A 24 -18.03 -1.86 7.23
CA GLU A 24 -18.41 -0.45 7.18
C GLU A 24 -17.99 0.28 5.89
N SER A 25 -17.20 -0.38 5.03
CA SER A 25 -16.69 0.25 3.81
C SER A 25 -17.79 0.53 2.79
N SER A 26 -17.53 1.49 1.91
CA SER A 26 -18.49 1.89 0.86
C SER A 26 -18.90 0.73 -0.06
N PHE A 27 -18.08 -0.31 -0.19
CA PHE A 27 -18.38 -1.52 -0.94
C PHE A 27 -19.64 -2.22 -0.43
N PHE A 28 -19.76 -2.43 0.88
CA PHE A 28 -20.86 -3.18 1.48
C PHE A 28 -22.19 -2.43 1.54
N THR A 29 -22.18 -1.15 1.16
CA THR A 29 -23.42 -0.40 0.92
C THR A 29 -24.14 -0.83 -0.37
N ARG A 30 -23.42 -1.48 -1.28
CA ARG A 30 -23.91 -1.88 -2.63
C ARG A 30 -23.79 -3.37 -2.90
N HIS A 31 -22.91 -4.07 -2.20
CA HIS A 31 -22.58 -5.47 -2.44
C HIS A 31 -22.59 -6.25 -1.12
N SER A 32 -22.94 -7.54 -1.17
CA SER A 32 -23.04 -8.38 0.03
C SER A 32 -21.74 -9.08 0.42
N SER A 33 -20.81 -9.25 -0.52
CA SER A 33 -19.60 -10.04 -0.34
C SER A 33 -18.51 -9.67 -1.34
N LEU A 34 -17.26 -9.78 -0.90
CA LEU A 34 -16.09 -9.72 -1.79
C LEU A 34 -15.97 -11.04 -2.58
N PRO A 35 -15.35 -11.02 -3.78
CA PRO A 35 -14.99 -12.25 -4.50
C PRO A 35 -14.06 -13.12 -3.65
N SER A 36 -14.18 -14.44 -3.75
CA SER A 36 -13.22 -15.35 -3.11
C SER A 36 -11.87 -15.29 -3.83
N PRO A 37 -10.76 -15.69 -3.18
CA PRO A 37 -9.47 -15.76 -3.87
C PRO A 37 -9.51 -16.69 -5.10
N ALA A 38 -10.29 -17.78 -5.05
CA ALA A 38 -10.52 -18.64 -6.21
C ALA A 38 -11.17 -17.88 -7.39
N ASP A 39 -12.16 -17.01 -7.11
CA ASP A 39 -12.78 -16.16 -8.13
C ASP A 39 -11.76 -15.14 -8.69
N VAL A 40 -10.91 -14.57 -7.84
CA VAL A 40 -9.83 -13.66 -8.25
C VAL A 40 -8.85 -14.34 -9.19
N LEU A 41 -8.39 -15.55 -8.83
CA LEU A 41 -7.47 -16.33 -9.66
C LEU A 41 -8.09 -16.76 -10.99
N ALA A 42 -9.38 -17.12 -11.00
CA ALA A 42 -10.10 -17.42 -12.23
C ALA A 42 -10.19 -16.18 -13.13
N ALA A 43 -10.61 -15.04 -12.58
CA ALA A 43 -10.70 -13.78 -13.31
C ALA A 43 -9.33 -13.27 -13.80
N ALA A 44 -8.26 -13.50 -13.05
CA ALA A 44 -6.89 -13.17 -13.49
C ALA A 44 -6.50 -13.93 -14.75
N ARG A 45 -6.79 -15.23 -14.81
CA ARG A 45 -6.50 -16.08 -15.97
C ARG A 45 -7.29 -15.66 -17.20
N GLU A 46 -8.51 -15.14 -17.01
CA GLU A 46 -9.32 -14.61 -18.11
C GLU A 46 -8.82 -13.25 -18.61
N GLN A 47 -8.41 -12.35 -17.70
CA GLN A 47 -8.00 -10.99 -18.04
C GLN A 47 -6.60 -10.91 -18.65
N ASP A 48 -5.66 -11.71 -18.15
CA ASP A 48 -4.26 -11.73 -18.62
C ASP A 48 -3.65 -13.14 -18.42
N PRO A 49 -3.93 -14.09 -19.33
CA PRO A 49 -3.49 -15.48 -19.17
C PRO A 49 -1.97 -15.64 -19.04
N GLU A 50 -1.20 -14.81 -19.77
CA GLU A 50 0.27 -14.92 -19.79
C GLU A 50 0.89 -14.39 -18.50
N ARG A 51 0.43 -13.24 -17.99
CA ARG A 51 1.04 -12.62 -16.81
C ARG A 51 0.45 -13.11 -15.50
N SER A 52 -0.75 -13.70 -15.51
CA SER A 52 -1.34 -14.35 -14.34
C SER A 52 -0.64 -15.65 -13.92
N GLN A 53 0.29 -16.17 -14.74
CA GLN A 53 1.11 -17.34 -14.38
C GLN A 53 2.16 -17.02 -13.30
N TYR A 54 2.54 -15.74 -13.14
CA TYR A 54 3.52 -15.33 -12.14
C TYR A 54 2.85 -15.18 -10.78
N THR A 55 3.40 -15.82 -9.75
CA THR A 55 2.82 -15.82 -8.40
C THR A 55 3.30 -14.66 -7.53
N TRP A 56 4.48 -14.10 -7.79
CA TRP A 56 5.08 -13.03 -6.96
C TRP A 56 4.27 -11.74 -6.95
N ARG A 57 4.06 -11.17 -8.14
CA ARG A 57 3.41 -9.87 -8.40
C ARG A 57 2.66 -9.92 -9.74
N PRO A 58 1.64 -10.78 -9.86
CA PRO A 58 0.79 -10.79 -11.04
C PRO A 58 0.09 -9.44 -11.25
N PRO A 59 -0.43 -9.17 -12.47
CA PRO A 59 -1.26 -7.99 -12.71
C PRO A 59 -2.48 -7.97 -11.77
N PRO A 60 -2.86 -6.81 -11.22
CA PRO A 60 -4.07 -6.71 -10.43
C PRO A 60 -5.32 -7.07 -11.26
N VAL A 61 -6.30 -7.70 -10.62
CA VAL A 61 -7.55 -8.09 -11.25
C VAL A 61 -8.58 -7.00 -11.08
N THR A 62 -9.33 -6.67 -12.13
CA THR A 62 -10.40 -5.66 -12.07
C THR A 62 -11.78 -6.29 -12.18
N PHE A 63 -12.67 -5.94 -11.26
CA PHE A 63 -14.09 -6.28 -11.28
C PHE A 63 -14.90 -4.99 -11.47
N LYS A 64 -15.00 -4.53 -12.72
CA LYS A 64 -15.61 -3.23 -13.05
C LYS A 64 -17.05 -3.08 -12.55
N SER A 65 -17.85 -4.15 -12.63
CA SER A 65 -19.24 -4.17 -12.14
C SER A 65 -19.34 -4.01 -10.62
N LEU A 66 -18.27 -4.28 -9.89
CA LEU A 66 -18.18 -4.17 -8.44
C LEU A 66 -17.38 -2.93 -7.98
N ASN A 67 -16.91 -2.09 -8.93
CA ASN A 67 -15.96 -1.02 -8.66
C ASN A 67 -14.75 -1.46 -7.81
N LEU A 68 -14.24 -2.67 -8.10
CA LEU A 68 -13.25 -3.35 -7.28
C LEU A 68 -11.99 -3.65 -8.09
N LEU A 69 -10.83 -3.45 -7.47
CA LEU A 69 -9.54 -3.92 -7.92
C LEU A 69 -8.91 -4.77 -6.82
N VAL A 70 -8.37 -5.93 -7.21
CA VAL A 70 -7.70 -6.84 -6.29
C VAL A 70 -6.23 -6.94 -6.66
N LYS A 71 -5.36 -6.53 -5.73
CA LYS A 71 -3.93 -6.84 -5.79
C LYS A 71 -3.71 -8.19 -5.12
N TYR A 72 -2.91 -9.05 -5.73
CA TYR A 72 -2.61 -10.35 -5.15
C TYR A 72 -1.22 -10.83 -5.55
N GLY A 73 -0.68 -11.76 -4.77
CA GLY A 73 0.61 -12.40 -5.04
C GLY A 73 1.35 -12.76 -3.76
N THR A 74 2.46 -13.48 -3.92
CA THR A 74 3.30 -13.95 -2.81
C THR A 74 4.23 -12.86 -2.25
N GLU A 75 4.45 -11.77 -2.99
CA GLU A 75 5.19 -10.59 -2.52
C GLU A 75 4.26 -9.42 -2.13
N ILE A 76 2.94 -9.60 -2.26
CA ILE A 76 1.97 -8.64 -1.73
C ILE A 76 1.88 -8.85 -0.22
N THR A 77 1.85 -7.77 0.54
CA THR A 77 1.88 -7.85 2.00
C THR A 77 0.71 -7.09 2.62
N ILE A 78 0.27 -7.55 3.80
CA ILE A 78 -0.77 -6.86 4.58
C ILE A 78 -0.36 -5.42 4.90
N ALA A 79 0.95 -5.15 5.01
CA ALA A 79 1.47 -3.81 5.22
C ALA A 79 1.07 -2.83 4.09
N GLU A 80 0.92 -3.29 2.85
CA GLU A 80 0.42 -2.46 1.75
C GLU A 80 -1.04 -2.04 1.98
N GLY A 81 -1.89 -2.99 2.40
CA GLY A 81 -3.28 -2.72 2.77
C GLY A 81 -3.39 -1.77 3.97
N GLN A 82 -2.58 -2.00 5.00
CA GLN A 82 -2.49 -1.13 6.18
C GLN A 82 -2.02 0.28 5.82
N CYS A 83 -1.06 0.44 4.91
CA CYS A 83 -0.60 1.74 4.42
C CYS A 83 -1.73 2.52 3.76
N LEU A 84 -2.45 1.90 2.82
CA LEU A 84 -3.58 2.54 2.13
C LEU A 84 -4.70 2.90 3.10
N TRP A 85 -5.05 1.98 4.01
CA TRP A 85 -6.04 2.21 5.05
C TRP A 85 -5.64 3.40 5.93
N ALA A 86 -4.40 3.43 6.43
CA ALA A 86 -3.93 4.50 7.32
C ALA A 86 -3.89 5.87 6.64
N ILE A 87 -3.42 5.94 5.39
CA ILE A 87 -3.43 7.18 4.60
C ILE A 87 -4.88 7.67 4.42
N ARG A 88 -5.82 6.76 4.14
CA ARG A 88 -7.24 7.15 4.00
C ARG A 88 -7.80 7.67 5.33
N GLN A 89 -7.55 6.99 6.45
CA GLN A 89 -8.06 7.43 7.75
C GLN A 89 -7.50 8.79 8.18
N LEU A 90 -6.20 9.01 7.94
CA LEU A 90 -5.49 10.17 8.46
C LEU A 90 -5.45 11.36 7.49
N LEU A 91 -5.49 11.11 6.19
CA LEU A 91 -5.18 12.11 5.15
C LEU A 91 -6.20 12.13 3.98
N LYS A 92 -7.40 11.56 4.12
CA LYS A 92 -8.42 11.52 3.05
C LYS A 92 -8.71 12.87 2.38
N GLU A 93 -8.67 13.97 3.13
CA GLU A 93 -8.97 15.30 2.61
C GLU A 93 -7.84 15.85 1.71
N SER A 94 -6.63 15.28 1.83
CA SER A 94 -5.42 15.76 1.12
C SER A 94 -4.95 14.80 0.05
N ILE A 95 -5.23 13.50 0.18
CA ILE A 95 -4.70 12.45 -0.71
C ILE A 95 -5.82 11.53 -1.18
N PRO A 96 -6.11 11.48 -2.48
CA PRO A 96 -7.01 10.49 -3.04
C PRO A 96 -6.31 9.14 -3.08
N VAL A 97 -6.61 8.28 -2.11
CA VAL A 97 -6.21 6.87 -2.08
C VAL A 97 -7.44 5.98 -2.20
N PRO A 98 -7.33 4.79 -2.83
CA PRO A 98 -8.43 3.84 -2.88
C PRO A 98 -8.87 3.46 -1.47
N GLU A 99 -10.18 3.28 -1.29
CA GLU A 99 -10.71 2.61 -0.10
C GLU A 99 -10.28 1.14 -0.08
N VAL A 100 -9.73 0.69 1.03
CA VAL A 100 -9.48 -0.74 1.26
C VAL A 100 -10.76 -1.35 1.84
N TYR A 101 -11.28 -2.39 1.19
CA TYR A 101 -12.48 -3.13 1.62
C TYR A 101 -12.13 -4.32 2.50
N GLY A 102 -10.89 -4.80 2.39
CA GLY A 102 -10.34 -5.86 3.22
C GLY A 102 -9.11 -6.49 2.61
N TRP A 103 -8.58 -7.49 3.29
CA TRP A 103 -7.56 -8.38 2.76
C TRP A 103 -7.75 -9.80 3.29
N GLN A 104 -7.20 -10.76 2.56
CA GLN A 104 -7.23 -12.17 2.88
C GLN A 104 -5.89 -12.80 2.54
N THR A 105 -5.42 -13.73 3.38
CA THR A 105 -4.28 -14.59 3.08
C THR A 105 -4.78 -16.00 2.77
N GLU A 106 -4.37 -16.55 1.63
CA GLU A 106 -4.61 -17.95 1.26
C GLU A 106 -3.30 -18.59 0.79
N GLY A 107 -2.82 -19.59 1.54
CA GLY A 107 -1.50 -20.16 1.32
C GLY A 107 -0.41 -19.12 1.59
N ASP A 108 0.44 -18.88 0.60
CA ASP A 108 1.51 -17.88 0.59
C ASP A 108 1.11 -16.57 -0.12
N MET A 109 -0.13 -16.47 -0.63
CA MET A 109 -0.61 -15.29 -1.32
C MET A 109 -1.46 -14.40 -0.41
N VAL A 110 -1.22 -13.10 -0.52
CA VAL A 110 -2.09 -12.06 0.06
C VAL A 110 -2.96 -11.49 -1.04
N PHE A 111 -4.23 -11.22 -0.74
CA PHE A 111 -5.21 -10.58 -1.60
C PHE A 111 -5.68 -9.29 -0.92
N ILE A 112 -5.50 -8.15 -1.56
CA ILE A 112 -5.96 -6.84 -1.08
C ILE A 112 -7.12 -6.38 -1.96
N PHE A 113 -8.30 -6.27 -1.36
CA PHE A 113 -9.52 -5.82 -2.02
C PHE A 113 -9.68 -4.33 -1.82
N MET A 114 -9.70 -3.56 -2.90
CA MET A 114 -9.76 -2.10 -2.82
C MET A 114 -10.54 -1.45 -3.95
N GLU A 115 -10.93 -0.20 -3.75
CA GLU A 115 -11.62 0.64 -4.72
C GLU A 115 -10.89 0.69 -6.07
N LEU A 116 -11.63 0.44 -7.15
CA LEU A 116 -11.13 0.66 -8.50
C LEU A 116 -11.10 2.16 -8.79
N MET A 117 -9.90 2.75 -8.74
CA MET A 117 -9.71 4.16 -9.09
C MET A 117 -9.89 4.37 -10.59
N HIS A 118 -10.90 5.17 -10.96
CA HIS A 118 -11.12 5.56 -12.35
C HIS A 118 -10.19 6.68 -12.77
N GLY A 119 -9.45 6.47 -13.85
CA GLY A 119 -8.56 7.47 -14.40
C GLY A 119 -7.68 6.91 -15.51
N VAL A 120 -6.81 7.78 -16.01
CA VAL A 120 -5.73 7.47 -16.95
C VAL A 120 -4.41 7.69 -16.23
N THR A 121 -3.41 6.89 -16.54
CA THR A 121 -2.11 7.04 -15.88
C THR A 121 -1.46 8.36 -16.28
N LEU A 122 -0.61 8.89 -15.39
CA LEU A 122 0.18 10.06 -15.75
C LEU A 122 1.10 9.73 -16.93
N GLU A 123 1.67 8.52 -16.99
CA GLU A 123 2.51 8.04 -18.09
C GLU A 123 1.81 8.19 -19.45
N GLU A 124 0.57 7.72 -19.58
CA GLU A 124 -0.21 7.83 -20.82
C GLU A 124 -0.52 9.30 -21.19
N ARG A 125 -0.83 10.13 -20.20
CA ARG A 125 -1.25 11.53 -20.46
C ARG A 125 -0.10 12.50 -20.61
N TYR A 126 1.03 12.25 -19.97
CA TYR A 126 2.15 13.19 -19.85
C TYR A 126 2.63 13.80 -21.19
N PRO A 127 2.71 13.03 -22.30
CA PRO A 127 3.12 13.57 -23.60
C PRO A 127 2.17 14.65 -24.14
N SER A 128 0.88 14.58 -23.80
CA SER A 128 -0.16 15.50 -24.28
C SER A 128 -0.37 16.74 -23.41
N LEU A 129 0.26 16.80 -22.23
CA LEU A 129 0.04 17.86 -21.26
C LEU A 129 0.80 19.15 -21.63
N SER A 130 0.11 20.29 -21.48
CA SER A 130 0.71 21.61 -21.59
C SER A 130 1.70 21.89 -20.43
N PRO A 131 2.60 22.88 -20.58
CA PRO A 131 3.47 23.32 -19.48
C PRO A 131 2.70 23.73 -18.21
N GLU A 132 1.53 24.38 -18.38
CA GLU A 132 0.67 24.81 -17.29
C GLU A 132 0.02 23.63 -16.57
N GLU A 133 -0.44 22.62 -17.32
CA GLU A 133 -1.00 21.38 -16.75
C GLU A 133 0.07 20.60 -15.98
N LYS A 134 1.29 20.48 -16.53
CA LYS A 134 2.43 19.86 -15.83
C LYS A 134 2.77 20.60 -14.54
N SER A 135 2.73 21.93 -14.56
CA SER A 135 2.96 22.76 -13.37
C SER A 135 1.87 22.57 -12.32
N SER A 136 0.61 22.46 -12.75
CA SER A 136 -0.53 22.15 -11.86
C SER A 136 -0.38 20.78 -11.21
N ILE A 137 0.00 19.75 -11.97
CA ILE A 137 0.25 18.40 -11.43
C ILE A 137 1.42 18.42 -10.43
N ALA A 138 2.52 19.12 -10.74
CA ALA A 138 3.63 19.26 -9.81
C ALA A 138 3.20 19.93 -8.49
N HIS A 139 2.28 20.90 -8.53
CA HIS A 139 1.70 21.50 -7.33
C HIS A 139 0.86 20.50 -6.54
N GLN A 140 0.02 19.70 -7.20
CA GLN A 140 -0.78 18.66 -6.54
C GLN A 140 0.11 17.60 -5.88
N LEU A 141 1.17 17.14 -6.58
CA LEU A 141 2.15 16.19 -6.01
C LEU A 141 2.88 16.77 -4.80
N LYS A 142 3.17 18.08 -4.82
CA LYS A 142 3.73 18.78 -3.65
C LYS A 142 2.79 18.72 -2.46
N VAL A 143 1.49 18.99 -2.66
CA VAL A 143 0.47 18.88 -1.60
C VAL A 143 0.42 17.48 -1.02
N VAL A 144 0.35 16.45 -1.87
CA VAL A 144 0.34 15.04 -1.45
C VAL A 144 1.61 14.70 -0.65
N THR A 145 2.78 15.07 -1.16
CA THR A 145 4.07 14.79 -0.50
C THR A 145 4.18 15.52 0.85
N THR A 146 3.71 16.77 0.92
CA THR A 146 3.67 17.53 2.17
C THR A 146 2.74 16.89 3.20
N ALA A 147 1.56 16.42 2.78
CA ALA A 147 0.63 15.71 3.65
C ALA A 147 1.24 14.41 4.19
N LEU A 148 1.85 13.57 3.34
CA LEU A 148 2.53 12.35 3.78
C LEU A 148 3.65 12.64 4.80
N ARG A 149 4.46 13.69 4.58
CA ARG A 149 5.55 14.10 5.49
C ARG A 149 5.07 14.71 6.81
N SER A 150 3.78 15.06 6.89
CA SER A 150 3.18 15.58 8.11
C SER A 150 2.89 14.48 9.13
N LEU A 151 2.76 13.21 8.69
CA LEU A 151 2.58 12.07 9.57
C LEU A 151 3.81 11.90 10.48
N LYS A 152 3.54 11.72 11.77
CA LYS A 152 4.58 11.51 12.80
C LYS A 152 4.40 10.15 13.46
N GLN A 153 5.52 9.49 13.74
CA GLN A 153 5.53 8.34 14.64
C GLN A 153 5.34 8.80 16.09
N ASP A 154 5.13 7.86 16.99
CA ASP A 154 5.21 8.15 18.42
C ASP A 154 6.65 8.56 18.79
N PRO A 155 6.87 9.75 19.35
CA PRO A 155 8.20 10.16 19.83
C PRO A 155 8.81 9.21 20.87
N ALA A 156 7.99 8.41 21.57
CA ALA A 156 8.45 7.42 22.54
C ALA A 156 8.90 6.10 21.91
N ASP A 157 8.53 5.83 20.65
CA ASP A 157 8.91 4.60 19.92
C ASP A 157 9.28 4.93 18.46
N PRO A 158 10.36 5.69 18.23
CA PRO A 158 10.85 5.94 16.89
C PRO A 158 11.50 4.68 16.29
N PHE A 159 11.22 4.41 15.02
CA PHE A 159 11.82 3.30 14.30
C PHE A 159 11.93 3.56 12.79
N VAL A 160 12.71 2.71 12.12
CA VAL A 160 12.85 2.64 10.67
C VAL A 160 12.49 1.22 10.24
N GLY A 161 11.34 1.06 9.61
CA GLY A 161 10.74 -0.20 9.23
C GLY A 161 9.46 0.05 8.43
N HIS A 162 8.70 -0.99 8.11
CA HIS A 162 7.39 -0.78 7.51
C HIS A 162 6.35 -0.35 8.57
N ILE A 163 5.16 0.05 8.12
CA ILE A 163 4.12 0.70 8.94
C ILE A 163 3.74 -0.04 10.24
N GLY A 164 3.83 -1.37 10.26
CA GLY A 164 3.52 -2.23 11.41
C GLY A 164 4.71 -2.49 12.34
N ARG A 165 5.79 -1.71 12.23
CA ARG A 165 7.03 -1.88 13.02
C ARG A 165 7.63 -3.29 12.86
N GLN A 166 7.71 -3.80 11.62
CA GLN A 166 8.51 -4.99 11.27
C GLN A 166 9.62 -4.61 10.25
N PRO A 167 10.44 -5.58 9.77
CA PRO A 167 11.52 -5.34 8.82
C PRO A 167 11.13 -4.54 7.57
N LEU A 168 12.11 -3.87 6.96
CA LEU A 168 11.92 -3.15 5.70
C LEU A 168 11.60 -4.12 4.57
N GLN A 169 10.64 -3.74 3.72
CA GLN A 169 10.33 -4.45 2.48
C GLN A 169 11.05 -3.77 1.31
N ASP A 170 12.38 -3.65 1.43
CA ASP A 170 13.24 -3.11 0.39
C ASP A 170 13.88 -4.27 -0.39
N VAL A 171 13.97 -4.14 -1.72
CA VAL A 171 14.57 -5.14 -2.61
C VAL A 171 16.02 -5.45 -2.25
N LEU A 172 16.72 -4.53 -1.57
CA LEU A 172 18.07 -4.76 -1.05
C LEU A 172 18.11 -5.81 0.06
N PHE A 173 17.00 -6.02 0.77
CA PHE A 173 16.87 -6.90 1.93
C PHE A 173 15.84 -8.01 1.74
N ASP A 174 15.39 -8.26 0.50
CA ASP A 174 14.25 -9.14 0.18
C ASP A 174 14.39 -10.57 0.74
N THR A 175 15.63 -11.01 0.99
CA THR A 175 15.95 -12.33 1.55
C THR A 175 16.36 -12.30 3.03
N ASP A 176 16.52 -11.14 3.66
CA ASP A 176 16.96 -11.04 5.06
C ASP A 176 15.78 -10.67 5.98
N PRO A 177 15.26 -11.63 6.78
CA PRO A 177 14.19 -11.38 7.73
C PRO A 177 14.62 -10.47 8.89
N ASN A 178 15.91 -10.13 9.01
CA ASN A 178 16.45 -9.30 10.08
C ASN A 178 16.63 -7.82 9.67
N SER A 179 16.05 -7.40 8.54
CA SER A 179 16.19 -6.04 8.00
C SER A 179 15.33 -4.98 8.72
N GLY A 180 15.31 -5.06 10.05
CA GLY A 180 14.63 -4.13 10.94
C GLY A 180 13.53 -4.79 11.78
N PRO A 181 12.65 -4.00 12.42
CA PRO A 181 12.68 -2.53 12.44
C PRO A 181 13.94 -2.03 13.15
N PHE A 182 14.60 -1.02 12.60
CA PHE A 182 15.77 -0.41 13.21
C PHE A 182 15.34 0.69 14.19
N PRO A 183 16.01 0.85 15.34
CA PRO A 183 15.68 1.91 16.30
C PRO A 183 16.07 3.31 15.81
N SER A 184 16.89 3.42 14.76
CA SER A 184 17.35 4.70 14.22
C SER A 184 17.87 4.55 12.79
N ILE A 185 18.04 5.68 12.10
CA ILE A 185 18.72 5.74 10.80
C ILE A 185 20.17 5.26 10.91
N THR A 186 20.87 5.57 12.00
CA THR A 186 22.24 5.07 12.23
C THR A 186 22.27 3.54 12.26
N ALA A 187 21.35 2.90 12.99
CA ALA A 187 21.28 1.45 13.05
C ALA A 187 20.97 0.81 11.67
N LEU A 188 20.12 1.44 10.86
CA LEU A 188 19.90 1.02 9.48
C LEU A 188 21.19 1.12 8.65
N LEU A 189 21.91 2.25 8.73
CA LEU A 189 23.13 2.47 7.94
C LEU A 189 24.26 1.52 8.36
N ASP A 190 24.41 1.27 9.66
CA ASP A 190 25.38 0.31 10.19
C ASP A 190 25.06 -1.11 9.70
N TYR A 191 23.79 -1.49 9.74
CA TYR A 191 23.33 -2.78 9.21
C TYR A 191 23.55 -2.89 7.70
N TYR A 192 23.24 -1.84 6.94
CA TYR A 192 23.48 -1.81 5.49
C TYR A 192 24.97 -1.95 5.15
N ALA A 193 25.85 -1.29 5.92
CA ALA A 193 27.29 -1.40 5.75
C ALA A 193 27.80 -2.83 6.05
N ASP A 194 27.31 -3.48 7.11
CA ASP A 194 27.60 -4.89 7.39
C ASP A 194 27.09 -5.80 6.27
N TYR A 195 25.83 -5.64 5.89
CA TYR A 195 25.16 -6.44 4.86
C TYR A 195 25.92 -6.41 3.53
N ALA A 196 26.37 -5.22 3.10
CA ALA A 196 27.16 -5.04 1.88
C ALA A 196 28.55 -5.73 1.91
N THR A 197 29.04 -6.11 3.08
CA THR A 197 30.33 -6.79 3.26
C THR A 197 30.22 -8.29 3.49
N ARG A 198 29.00 -8.84 3.56
CA ARG A 198 28.79 -10.29 3.73
C ARG A 198 29.26 -11.03 2.48
N PRO A 199 29.99 -12.15 2.65
CA PRO A 199 30.31 -13.01 1.51
C PRO A 199 29.01 -13.56 0.90
N PRO A 200 28.99 -13.78 -0.43
CA PRO A 200 27.85 -14.32 -1.15
C PRO A 200 27.47 -15.73 -0.68
#